data_AF-A0A7R8YQ04-F1
#
_entry.id   AF-A0A7R8YQ04-F1
#
_cell.length_a   1.000
_cell.length_b   1.000
_cell.length_c   1.000
_cell.angle_alpha   90.00
_cell.angle_beta   90.00
_cell.angle_gamma   90.00
#
_symmetry.space_group_name_H-M   'P 1'
#
loop_
_entity.id
_entity.type
_entity.pdbx_description
1 polymer ?
#
loop_
_entity_poly.entity_id
_entity_poly.type
_entity_poly.pdbx_seq_one_letter_code
_entity_poly.pdbx_strand_id
1 'polypeptide(L)'
;MTEGMLTNATDQHQTDELNFTTFTDLCRFCSIKSGPAKIHLFDKEAEQRNLLFKIRSLLPTNITKDDFLPKKICERCLIKLEQLFEWKNVCIQTDSVLRNYAESMRAVTATINFQVIRGQVRQFDIYACLVHKCSEIAGIFEHYNR
;
A
#
# COMPACT_ATOMS: atom_id res chain seq x y z
N MET A 1 36.02 55.37 -29.62
CA MET A 1 35.08 56.38 -29.09
C MET A 1 33.82 56.23 -29.93
N THR A 2 32.92 55.34 -29.51
CA THR A 2 31.56 55.65 -28.98
C THR A 2 30.66 56.11 -30.14
N GLU A 3 29.51 55.52 -30.48
CA GLU A 3 28.37 54.90 -29.76
C GLU A 3 27.66 53.93 -30.77
N GLY A 4 26.89 52.89 -30.48
CA GLY A 4 26.13 52.54 -29.29
C GLY A 4 24.62 52.80 -29.45
N MET A 5 23.88 52.09 -30.33
CA MET A 5 22.40 52.05 -30.36
C MET A 5 21.93 50.77 -31.08
N LEU A 6 20.87 50.03 -30.73
CA LEU A 6 19.94 49.91 -29.61
C LEU A 6 19.34 48.50 -29.77
N THR A 7 19.18 47.77 -28.66
CA THR A 7 18.68 46.39 -28.63
C THR A 7 17.18 46.32 -28.87
N ASN A 8 16.75 45.43 -29.78
CA ASN A 8 15.34 45.08 -29.98
C ASN A 8 14.72 44.54 -28.69
N ALA A 9 13.72 45.26 -28.18
CA ALA A 9 12.85 44.84 -27.10
C ALA A 9 11.47 44.50 -27.69
N THR A 10 11.25 43.25 -28.05
CA THR A 10 9.91 42.65 -28.20
C THR A 10 10.03 41.12 -28.12
N ASP A 11 9.11 40.53 -27.37
CA ASP A 11 8.85 39.10 -27.15
C ASP A 11 9.70 38.32 -26.14
N GLN A 12 9.45 38.60 -24.87
CA GLN A 12 9.62 37.63 -23.78
C GLN A 12 8.31 36.91 -23.39
N HIS A 13 7.33 36.82 -24.29
CA HIS A 13 6.05 36.15 -24.00
C HIS A 13 5.96 34.72 -24.56
N GLN A 14 7.06 33.97 -24.57
CA GLN A 14 7.08 32.60 -25.09
C GLN A 14 7.69 31.57 -24.13
N THR A 15 8.07 31.96 -22.92
CA THR A 15 8.75 31.06 -21.96
C THR A 15 7.81 30.41 -20.92
N ASP A 16 6.58 30.89 -20.76
CA ASP A 16 5.70 30.45 -19.66
C ASP A 16 4.76 29.28 -20.01
N GLU A 17 4.25 29.22 -21.25
CA GLU A 17 3.34 28.13 -21.67
C GLU A 17 4.07 26.76 -21.80
N LEU A 18 5.37 26.78 -22.11
CA LEU A 18 6.22 25.58 -22.21
C LEU A 18 6.55 24.96 -20.83
N ASN A 19 6.38 25.73 -19.75
CA ASN A 19 6.65 25.26 -18.39
C ASN A 19 5.43 24.56 -17.76
N PHE A 20 4.23 25.12 -17.94
CA PHE A 20 3.01 24.56 -17.34
C PHE A 20 2.63 23.18 -17.91
N THR A 21 2.70 23.02 -19.23
CA THR A 21 2.46 21.73 -19.89
C THR A 21 3.41 20.66 -19.36
N THR A 22 4.70 21.00 -19.23
CA THR A 22 5.73 20.14 -18.63
C THR A 22 5.42 19.77 -17.18
N PHE A 23 4.89 20.69 -16.38
CA PHE A 23 4.48 20.42 -15.00
C PHE A 23 3.27 19.48 -14.90
N THR A 24 2.23 19.69 -15.71
CA THR A 24 1.01 18.85 -15.69
C THR A 24 1.26 17.41 -16.17
N ASP A 25 2.34 17.18 -16.92
CA ASP A 25 2.76 15.86 -17.40
C ASP A 25 3.59 15.05 -16.41
N LEU A 26 3.97 15.65 -15.27
CA LEU A 26 4.72 14.95 -14.23
C LEU A 26 3.85 13.90 -13.53
N CYS A 27 4.49 12.80 -13.12
CA CYS A 27 3.86 11.89 -12.17
C CYS A 27 3.76 12.57 -10.80
N ARG A 28 2.59 12.51 -10.16
CA ARG A 28 2.31 13.07 -8.84
C ARG A 28 3.22 12.55 -7.72
N PHE A 29 3.77 11.34 -7.88
CA PHE A 29 4.55 10.68 -6.82
C PHE A 29 6.06 10.76 -7.02
N CYS A 30 6.55 10.68 -8.26
CA CYS A 30 7.99 10.68 -8.54
C CYS A 30 8.47 11.91 -9.30
N SER A 31 7.57 12.79 -9.73
CA SER A 31 7.87 14.00 -10.51
C SER A 31 8.66 13.74 -11.80
N ILE A 32 8.57 12.52 -12.35
CA ILE A 32 9.20 12.14 -13.61
C ILE A 32 8.21 12.35 -14.77
N LYS A 33 8.65 13.07 -15.81
CA LYS A 33 7.91 13.30 -17.06
C LYS A 33 8.01 12.14 -18.04
N SER A 34 9.17 11.50 -18.15
CA SER A 34 9.45 10.44 -19.13
C SER A 34 8.68 9.15 -18.84
N GLY A 35 8.59 8.29 -19.85
CA GLY A 35 7.96 6.96 -19.76
C GLY A 35 6.62 6.87 -20.50
N PRO A 36 5.94 5.72 -20.38
CA PRO A 36 4.67 5.46 -21.05
C PRO A 36 3.56 6.39 -20.55
N ALA A 37 2.40 6.29 -21.20
CA ALA A 37 1.21 7.06 -20.86
C ALA A 37 0.90 6.95 -19.35
N LYS A 38 0.55 8.08 -18.73
CA LYS A 38 0.20 8.16 -17.31
C LYS A 38 -1.31 8.19 -17.16
N ILE A 39 -1.82 7.55 -16.11
CA ILE A 39 -3.24 7.58 -15.78
C ILE A 39 -3.55 8.87 -15.04
N HIS A 40 -4.62 9.56 -15.42
CA HIS A 40 -5.12 10.70 -14.68
C HIS A 40 -5.94 10.22 -13.46
N LEU A 41 -5.60 10.70 -12.26
CA LEU A 41 -6.10 10.20 -10.96
C LEU A 41 -7.60 10.44 -10.73
N PHE A 42 -8.25 11.22 -11.58
CA PHE A 42 -9.66 11.58 -11.49
C PHE A 42 -10.48 11.12 -12.70
N ASP A 43 -9.91 10.28 -13.55
CA ASP A 43 -10.60 9.71 -14.71
C ASP A 43 -11.22 8.35 -14.37
N LYS A 44 -12.07 7.85 -15.28
CA LYS A 44 -12.82 6.59 -15.10
C LYS A 44 -11.92 5.38 -14.79
N GLU A 45 -10.74 5.29 -15.42
CA GLU A 45 -9.80 4.20 -15.15
C GLU A 45 -9.30 4.23 -13.69
N ALA A 46 -8.95 5.41 -13.18
CA ALA A 46 -8.50 5.57 -11.80
C ALA A 46 -9.63 5.28 -10.79
N GLU A 47 -10.86 5.64 -11.13
CA GLU A 47 -12.06 5.34 -10.35
C GLU A 47 -12.34 3.83 -10.30
N GLN A 48 -12.37 3.16 -11.46
CA GLN A 48 -12.58 1.70 -11.55
C GLN A 48 -11.55 0.92 -10.72
N ARG A 49 -10.31 1.40 -10.69
CA ARG A 49 -9.21 0.79 -9.92
C ARG A 49 -9.14 1.25 -8.46
N ASN A 50 -10.02 2.15 -8.04
CA ASN A 50 -10.07 2.73 -6.70
C ASN A 50 -8.75 3.40 -6.26
N LEU A 51 -8.04 4.07 -7.18
CA LEU A 51 -6.67 4.55 -6.91
C LEU A 51 -6.62 5.57 -5.77
N LEU A 52 -7.52 6.55 -5.74
CA LEU A 52 -7.55 7.56 -4.68
C LEU A 52 -7.84 6.95 -3.31
N PHE A 53 -8.69 5.92 -3.25
CA PHE A 53 -8.94 5.18 -2.02
C PHE A 53 -7.67 4.45 -1.55
N LYS A 54 -7.01 3.70 -2.43
CA LYS A 54 -5.77 2.97 -2.12
C LYS A 54 -4.70 3.93 -1.60
N ILE A 55 -4.50 5.06 -2.27
CA ILE A 55 -3.54 6.11 -1.87
C ILE A 55 -3.83 6.60 -0.45
N ARG A 56 -5.06 7.03 -0.16
CA ARG A 56 -5.45 7.53 1.18
C ARG A 56 -5.30 6.47 2.27
N SER A 57 -5.49 5.20 1.91
CA SER A 57 -5.35 4.09 2.84
C SER A 57 -3.88 3.76 3.18
N LEU A 58 -2.92 4.19 2.37
CA LEU A 58 -1.50 3.83 2.47
C LEU A 58 -0.60 5.01 2.85
N LEU A 59 -0.93 6.21 2.38
CA LEU A 59 -0.07 7.39 2.48
C LEU A 59 -0.80 8.52 3.21
N PRO A 60 -0.10 9.30 4.04
CA PRO A 60 -0.66 10.47 4.70
C PRO A 60 -0.72 11.68 3.74
N THR A 61 -1.13 11.46 2.48
CA THR A 61 -1.19 12.49 1.45
C THR A 61 -2.63 12.77 1.05
N ASN A 62 -3.01 14.05 1.05
CA ASN A 62 -4.30 14.48 0.56
C ASN A 62 -4.18 14.87 -0.92
N ILE A 63 -4.82 14.10 -1.81
CA ILE A 63 -4.88 14.38 -3.24
C ILE A 63 -6.30 14.84 -3.58
N THR A 64 -6.40 16.05 -4.11
CA THR A 64 -7.67 16.70 -4.48
C THR A 64 -7.60 17.25 -5.90
N LYS A 65 -8.74 17.59 -6.51
CA LYS A 65 -8.77 18.24 -7.83
C LYS A 65 -8.18 19.66 -7.76
N ASP A 66 -8.31 20.32 -6.62
CA ASP A 66 -8.00 21.74 -6.45
C ASP A 66 -6.57 22.01 -5.94
N ASP A 67 -5.76 20.97 -5.66
CA ASP A 67 -4.43 21.15 -5.05
C ASP A 67 -3.34 21.72 -5.99
N PHE A 68 -3.66 22.16 -7.21
CA PHE A 68 -2.71 22.70 -8.22
C PHE A 68 -1.45 21.86 -8.51
N LEU A 69 -1.42 20.59 -8.09
CA LEU A 69 -0.31 19.67 -8.33
C LEU A 69 -0.59 18.71 -9.49
N PRO A 70 0.42 17.98 -10.01
CA PRO A 70 0.22 17.04 -11.10
C PRO A 70 -0.85 16.00 -10.77
N LYS A 71 -1.73 15.72 -11.74
CA LYS A 71 -2.89 14.84 -11.54
C LYS A 71 -2.70 13.45 -12.12
N LYS A 72 -1.49 13.15 -12.61
CA LYS A 72 -1.17 11.90 -13.31
C LYS A 72 -0.33 10.97 -12.44
N ILE A 73 -0.52 9.66 -12.57
CA ILE A 73 0.35 8.63 -11.98
C ILE A 73 1.00 7.81 -13.10
N CYS A 74 2.32 7.64 -13.05
CA CYS A 74 3.02 6.78 -14.00
C CYS A 74 2.92 5.30 -13.60
N GLU A 75 3.10 4.42 -14.58
CA GLU A 75 3.03 2.96 -14.41
C GLU A 75 3.89 2.43 -13.25
N ARG A 76 5.14 2.90 -13.12
CA ARG A 76 6.04 2.49 -12.03
C ARG A 76 5.46 2.79 -10.64
N CYS A 77 4.89 3.98 -10.46
CA CYS A 77 4.28 4.38 -9.19
C CYS A 77 2.97 3.63 -8.95
N LEU A 78 2.22 3.34 -10.01
CA LEU A 78 0.99 2.56 -9.94
C LEU A 78 1.24 1.11 -9.53
N ILE A 79 2.21 0.43 -10.14
CA ILE A 79 2.59 -0.94 -9.78
C ILE A 79 2.96 -1.01 -8.30
N LYS A 80 3.79 -0.06 -7.83
CA LYS A 80 4.16 0.02 -6.41
C LYS A 80 2.93 0.21 -5.51
N LEU A 81 2.04 1.12 -5.87
CA LEU A 81 0.82 1.38 -5.09
C LEU A 81 -0.05 0.12 -4.97
N GLU A 82 -0.25 -0.60 -6.07
CA GLU A 82 -1.03 -1.84 -6.10
C GLU A 82 -0.38 -2.93 -5.23
N GLN A 83 0.93 -3.16 -5.39
CA GLN A 83 1.68 -4.13 -4.59
C GLN A 83 1.65 -3.79 -3.09
N LEU A 84 1.81 -2.52 -2.73
CA LEU A 84 1.71 -2.06 -1.34
C LEU A 84 0.31 -2.29 -0.76
N PHE A 85 -0.73 -2.04 -1.55
CA PHE A 85 -2.11 -2.23 -1.11
C PHE A 85 -2.44 -3.70 -0.89
N GLU A 86 -2.05 -4.57 -1.82
CA GLU A 86 -2.21 -6.01 -1.71
C GLU A 86 -1.46 -6.56 -0.49
N TRP A 87 -0.18 -6.20 -0.34
CA TRP A 87 0.63 -6.62 0.79
C TRP A 87 0.04 -6.18 2.14
N LYS A 88 -0.46 -4.94 2.23
CA LYS A 88 -1.19 -4.45 3.42
C LYS A 88 -2.36 -5.36 3.77
N ASN A 89 -3.17 -5.77 2.80
CA ASN A 89 -4.33 -6.64 3.05
C ASN A 89 -3.90 -8.03 3.53
N VAL A 90 -2.84 -8.59 2.96
CA VAL A 90 -2.25 -9.86 3.43
C VAL A 90 -1.82 -9.73 4.89
N CYS A 91 -1.13 -8.65 5.27
CA CYS A 91 -0.73 -8.41 6.65
C CYS A 91 -1.94 -8.33 7.60
N ILE A 92 -3.00 -7.59 7.23
CA ILE A 92 -4.21 -7.45 8.06
C ILE A 92 -4.91 -8.80 8.25
N GLN A 93 -5.06 -9.57 7.18
CA GLN A 93 -5.68 -10.90 7.25
C GLN A 93 -4.84 -11.85 8.11
N THR A 94 -3.52 -11.84 7.91
CA THR A 94 -2.59 -12.69 8.67
C THR A 94 -2.60 -12.33 10.16
N ASP A 95 -2.58 -11.04 10.51
CA ASP A 95 -2.66 -10.58 11.91
C ASP A 95 -3.97 -11.07 12.57
N SER A 96 -5.10 -10.98 11.87
CA SER A 96 -6.38 -11.51 12.38
C SER A 96 -6.32 -13.02 12.65
N VAL A 97 -5.77 -13.80 11.71
CA VAL A 97 -5.63 -15.26 11.87
C VAL A 97 -4.71 -15.59 13.04
N LEU A 98 -3.56 -14.92 13.15
CA LEU A 98 -2.60 -15.14 14.24
C LEU A 98 -3.20 -14.78 15.61
N ARG A 99 -3.99 -13.71 15.72
CA ARG A 99 -4.70 -13.34 16.95
C ARG A 99 -5.73 -14.38 17.36
N ASN A 100 -6.59 -14.80 16.43
CA ASN A 100 -7.59 -15.83 16.69
C ASN A 100 -6.94 -17.15 17.16
N TYR A 101 -5.80 -17.49 16.55
CA TYR A 101 -5.01 -18.63 16.97
C TYR A 101 -4.47 -18.47 18.40
N ALA A 102 -3.84 -17.33 18.71
CA ALA A 102 -3.32 -17.06 20.04
C ALA A 102 -4.41 -17.10 21.12
N GLU A 103 -5.60 -16.60 20.82
CA GLU A 103 -6.77 -16.65 21.72
C GLU A 103 -7.27 -18.08 21.93
N SER A 104 -7.41 -18.85 20.86
CA SER A 104 -7.81 -20.27 20.94
C SER A 104 -6.82 -21.08 21.76
N MET A 105 -5.52 -20.87 21.56
CA MET A 105 -4.47 -21.52 22.33
C MET A 105 -4.53 -21.14 23.81
N ARG A 106 -4.80 -19.87 24.14
CA ARG A 106 -4.97 -19.42 25.52
C ARG A 106 -6.18 -20.10 26.19
N ALA A 107 -7.30 -20.21 25.50
CA ALA A 107 -8.51 -20.86 26.01
C ALA A 107 -8.33 -22.36 26.25
N VAL A 108 -7.68 -23.06 25.30
CA VAL A 108 -7.34 -24.48 25.43
C VAL A 108 -6.40 -24.69 26.63
N THR A 109 -5.35 -23.88 26.74
CA THR A 109 -4.38 -23.97 27.85
C THR A 109 -5.05 -23.75 29.20
N ALA A 110 -5.95 -22.76 29.32
CA ALA A 110 -6.67 -22.49 30.56
C ALA A 110 -7.61 -23.66 30.97
N THR A 111 -8.31 -24.24 30.00
CA THR A 111 -9.21 -25.39 30.23
C THR A 111 -8.43 -26.61 30.67
N ILE A 112 -7.30 -26.89 30.01
CA ILE A 112 -6.41 -28.00 30.35
C ILE A 112 -5.82 -27.81 31.75
N ASN A 113 -5.30 -26.63 32.07
CA ASN A 113 -4.76 -26.33 33.41
C ASN A 113 -5.80 -26.57 34.50
N PHE A 114 -7.07 -26.20 34.26
CA PHE A 114 -8.16 -26.46 35.19
C PHE A 114 -8.43 -27.97 35.38
N GLN A 115 -8.41 -28.76 34.31
CA GLN A 115 -8.58 -30.21 34.38
C GLN A 115 -7.42 -30.90 35.09
N VAL A 116 -6.18 -30.40 34.94
CA VAL A 116 -5.00 -30.88 35.67
C VAL A 116 -5.10 -30.59 37.16
N ILE A 117 -5.48 -29.36 37.55
CA ILE A 117 -5.67 -28.98 38.95
C ILE A 117 -6.76 -29.84 39.62
N ARG A 118 -7.78 -30.25 38.87
CA ARG A 118 -8.83 -31.17 39.34
C ARG A 118 -8.45 -32.66 39.30
N GLY A 119 -7.23 -33.00 38.89
CA GLY A 119 -6.75 -34.39 38.81
C GLY A 119 -7.43 -35.23 37.72
N GLN A 120 -8.09 -34.59 36.76
CA GLN A 120 -8.89 -35.28 35.73
C GLN A 120 -8.06 -35.72 34.51
N VAL A 121 -6.85 -35.16 34.30
CA VAL A 121 -5.97 -35.46 33.14
C VAL A 121 -4.50 -35.40 33.58
N ARG A 122 -3.62 -36.26 33.02
CA ARG A 122 -2.18 -36.29 33.35
C ARG A 122 -1.37 -35.36 32.45
N GLN A 123 -0.31 -34.74 33.00
CA GLN A 123 0.58 -33.78 32.32
C GLN A 123 1.10 -34.25 30.95
N PHE A 124 1.35 -35.55 30.79
CA PHE A 124 1.94 -36.15 29.58
C PHE A 124 0.99 -36.16 28.38
N ASP A 125 -0.32 -36.32 28.61
CA ASP A 125 -1.33 -36.42 27.54
C ASP A 125 -1.59 -35.04 26.87
N ILE A 126 -1.20 -33.96 27.54
CA ILE A 126 -1.38 -32.56 27.14
C ILE A 126 -0.38 -32.13 26.07
N TYR A 127 0.89 -32.50 26.25
CA TYR A 127 1.97 -32.14 25.34
C TYR A 127 1.74 -32.74 23.95
N ALA A 128 1.21 -33.97 23.91
CA ALA A 128 0.83 -34.63 22.67
C ALA A 128 -0.32 -33.91 21.94
N CYS A 129 -1.34 -33.42 22.66
CA CYS A 129 -2.47 -32.70 22.06
C CYS A 129 -2.08 -31.32 21.50
N LEU A 130 -1.21 -30.59 22.21
CA LEU A 130 -0.67 -29.31 21.75
C LEU A 130 0.21 -29.48 20.50
N VAL A 131 1.06 -30.51 20.47
CA VAL A 131 1.91 -30.82 19.30
C VAL A 131 1.07 -31.24 18.10
N HIS A 132 0.01 -32.05 18.30
CA HIS A 132 -0.85 -32.48 17.20
C HIS A 132 -1.65 -31.32 16.57
N LYS A 133 -2.16 -30.38 17.38
CA LYS A 133 -2.82 -29.17 16.88
C LYS A 133 -1.86 -28.19 16.18
N CYS A 134 -0.59 -28.12 16.60
CA CYS A 134 0.42 -27.34 15.89
C CYS A 134 0.71 -27.89 14.48
N SER A 135 0.69 -29.21 14.30
CA SER A 135 0.96 -29.86 13.00
C SER A 135 -0.13 -29.61 11.94
N GLU A 136 -1.40 -29.55 12.34
CA GLU A 136 -2.51 -29.22 11.43
C GLU A 136 -2.43 -27.77 10.91
N ILE A 137 -1.78 -26.87 11.65
CA ILE A 137 -1.69 -25.44 11.33
C ILE A 137 -0.53 -25.14 10.38
N ALA A 138 0.53 -25.94 10.38
CA ALA A 138 1.58 -25.86 9.36
C ALA A 138 1.01 -26.04 7.94
N GLY A 139 -0.01 -26.90 7.78
CA GLY A 139 -0.70 -27.11 6.50
C GLY A 139 -1.54 -25.91 6.02
N ILE A 140 -2.04 -25.08 6.93
CA ILE A 140 -2.77 -23.83 6.57
C ILE A 140 -1.80 -22.79 5.99
N PHE A 141 -0.56 -22.75 6.51
CA PHE A 141 0.48 -21.82 6.04
C PHE A 141 1.02 -22.16 4.65
N GLU A 142 1.07 -23.44 4.28
CA GLU A 142 1.47 -23.89 2.94
C GLU A 142 0.40 -23.64 1.87
N HIS A 143 -0.89 -23.64 2.24
CA HIS A 143 -1.98 -23.41 1.29
C HIS A 143 -2.18 -21.93 0.95
N TYR A 144 -1.77 -21.01 1.84
CA TYR A 144 -1.89 -19.56 1.63
C TYR A 144 -0.66 -18.91 0.97
N ASN A 145 0.47 -19.65 0.85
CA ASN A 145 1.71 -19.21 0.21
C ASN A 145 1.93 -19.82 -1.19
N ARG A 146 0.88 -20.32 -1.85
CA ARG A 146 0.95 -20.87 -3.20
C ARG A 146 0.12 -20.06 -4.19
#